data_AF-A0A090GKF0-F1
#
_entry.id   AF-A0A090GKF0-F1
#
_cell.length_a   1.000
_cell.length_b   1.000
_cell.length_c   1.000
_cell.angle_alpha   90.00
_cell.angle_beta   90.00
_cell.angle_gamma   90.00
#
_symmetry.space_group_name_H-M   'P 1'
#
loop_
_entity.id
_entity.type
_entity.pdbx_description
1 polymer ?
#
loop_
_entity_poly.entity_id
_entity_poly.type
_entity_poly.pdbx_seq_one_letter_code
_entity_poly.pdbx_strand_id
1 'polypeptide(L)'
;MKIRVALVSALLAVSGCTTLGRGGPTSPVTPVSTPPAGGKVSTSIVSAMNGGLIGGSIGSGLSDAEKRKGLEAEYKALEYNTSGQKVTWKGDNASHYGEVVAAQPYRVGSQDCRQYTHTVFTGGAGVTARGTACRNADGSWTPLT
;
A
#
# COMPACT_ATOMS: atom_id res chain seq x y z
N MET A 1 44.24 53.42 17.21
CA MET A 1 42.96 53.15 17.90
C MET A 1 42.78 51.65 18.01
N LYS A 2 42.59 51.12 19.22
CA LYS A 2 42.40 49.69 19.52
C LYS A 2 40.91 49.46 19.76
N ILE A 3 40.27 48.58 19.01
CA ILE A 3 38.89 48.15 19.28
C ILE A 3 38.93 46.69 19.70
N ARG A 4 38.62 46.46 20.98
CA ARG A 4 38.34 45.13 21.55
C ARG A 4 36.86 44.85 21.33
N VAL A 5 36.53 43.72 20.71
CA VAL A 5 35.16 43.17 20.74
C VAL A 5 35.25 41.77 21.32
N ALA A 6 34.46 41.57 22.37
CA ALA A 6 34.38 40.38 23.19
C ALA A 6 33.36 39.39 22.63
N LEU A 7 33.64 38.11 22.89
CA LEU A 7 32.70 37.05 23.30
C LEU A 7 31.37 36.91 22.54
N VAL A 8 31.26 35.84 21.75
CA VAL A 8 30.01 35.09 21.57
C VAL A 8 30.32 33.60 21.67
N SER A 9 29.73 32.96 22.68
CA SER A 9 29.67 31.50 22.84
C SER A 9 28.37 30.97 22.23
N ALA A 10 28.45 29.89 21.44
CA ALA A 10 27.33 28.97 21.12
C ALA A 10 27.97 27.67 20.58
N LEU A 11 28.04 26.60 21.38
CA LEU A 11 27.04 25.54 21.63
C LEU A 11 27.23 24.31 20.72
N LEU A 12 27.73 23.25 21.38
CA LEU A 12 27.45 21.80 21.24
C LEU A 12 27.75 21.12 19.89
N ALA A 13 28.91 20.45 19.87
CA ALA A 13 29.29 19.49 18.85
C ALA A 13 29.02 18.04 19.29
N VAL A 14 28.38 17.30 18.37
CA VAL A 14 28.71 15.93 17.89
C VAL A 14 28.33 14.70 18.75
N SER A 15 27.32 14.01 18.21
CA SER A 15 27.19 12.57 17.90
C SER A 15 27.71 11.52 18.88
N GLY A 16 26.77 10.74 19.43
CA GLY A 16 27.02 9.45 20.07
C GLY A 16 27.29 8.34 19.04
N CYS A 17 28.31 7.53 19.30
CA CYS A 17 28.57 6.26 18.63
C CYS A 17 28.17 5.13 19.60
N THR A 18 27.24 4.26 19.20
CA THR A 18 26.90 3.05 19.96
C THR A 18 27.19 1.80 19.13
N THR A 19 28.11 0.99 19.67
CA THR A 19 28.22 -0.48 19.59
C THR A 19 28.32 -1.14 18.21
N LEU A 20 29.54 -1.48 17.80
CA LEU A 20 29.80 -2.59 16.88
C LEU A 20 30.35 -3.77 17.68
N GLY A 21 29.50 -4.79 17.85
CA GLY A 21 29.86 -6.09 18.39
C GLY A 21 30.72 -6.88 17.40
N ARG A 22 31.66 -7.63 17.97
CA ARG A 22 32.66 -8.46 17.31
C ARG A 22 32.14 -9.90 17.17
N GLY A 23 32.17 -10.49 15.96
CA GLY A 23 32.11 -11.95 15.80
C GLY A 23 31.64 -12.51 14.45
N GLY A 24 32.57 -13.12 13.70
CA GLY A 24 32.31 -14.31 12.85
C GLY A 24 32.21 -14.10 11.32
N PRO A 25 32.95 -14.87 10.48
CA PRO A 25 32.73 -14.94 9.04
C PRO A 25 31.76 -16.08 8.71
N THR A 26 30.56 -15.76 8.22
CA THR A 26 29.67 -16.72 7.54
C THR A 26 29.03 -16.04 6.34
N SER A 27 28.94 -16.79 5.25
CA SER A 27 28.66 -16.38 3.88
C SER A 27 27.43 -15.46 3.70
N PRO A 28 27.45 -14.51 2.75
CA PRO A 28 26.27 -13.72 2.44
C PRO A 28 25.26 -14.56 1.65
N VAL A 29 24.30 -15.14 2.35
CA VAL A 29 22.98 -15.39 1.78
C VAL A 29 22.33 -14.03 1.55
N THR A 30 22.04 -13.71 0.28
CA THR A 30 21.23 -12.54 -0.07
C THR A 30 19.87 -12.65 0.61
N PRO A 31 19.46 -11.68 1.46
CA PRO A 31 18.11 -11.67 1.97
C PRO A 31 17.18 -11.36 0.80
N VAL A 32 16.28 -12.28 0.48
CA VAL A 32 15.11 -11.99 -0.33
C VAL A 32 14.39 -10.83 0.35
N SER A 33 14.15 -9.73 -0.37
CA SER A 33 13.43 -8.59 0.16
C SER A 33 11.98 -9.01 0.37
N THR A 34 11.66 -9.46 1.58
CA THR A 34 10.28 -9.54 2.06
C THR A 34 9.68 -8.13 1.91
N PRO A 35 8.62 -7.93 1.11
CA PRO A 35 7.96 -6.64 1.03
C PRO A 35 7.55 -6.21 2.45
N PRO A 36 7.71 -4.93 2.83
CA PRO A 36 7.36 -4.49 4.17
C PRO A 36 5.87 -4.74 4.42
N ALA A 37 5.58 -5.77 5.21
CA ALA A 37 4.24 -6.04 5.69
C ALA A 37 3.87 -4.95 6.70
N GLY A 38 3.11 -3.94 6.27
CA GLY A 38 2.37 -3.10 7.20
C GLY A 38 2.69 -1.60 7.20
N GLY A 39 3.25 -1.05 6.12
CA GLY A 39 3.13 0.39 5.88
C GLY A 39 1.64 0.78 5.90
N LYS A 40 1.26 1.76 6.72
CA LYS A 40 -0.10 2.29 6.74
C LYS A 40 -0.36 2.93 5.38
N VAL A 41 -1.28 2.37 4.60
CA VAL A 41 -1.70 2.98 3.34
C VAL A 41 -2.33 4.33 3.67
N SER A 42 -1.87 5.41 3.05
CA SER A 42 -2.42 6.74 3.33
C SER A 42 -3.85 6.83 2.79
N THR A 43 -4.71 7.50 3.55
CA THR A 43 -6.12 7.69 3.17
C THR A 43 -6.27 8.49 1.88
N SER A 44 -5.35 9.41 1.60
CA SER A 44 -5.33 10.21 0.37
C SER A 44 -5.08 9.37 -0.88
N ILE A 45 -4.12 8.43 -0.83
CA ILE A 45 -3.78 7.55 -1.96
C ILE A 45 -4.95 6.62 -2.30
N VAL A 46 -5.64 6.09 -1.29
CA VAL A 46 -6.81 5.23 -1.47
C VAL A 46 -8.02 6.01 -1.98
N SER A 47 -8.19 7.26 -1.55
CA SER A 47 -9.30 8.12 -2.00
C SER A 47 -9.24 8.44 -3.49
N ALA A 48 -8.04 8.51 -4.07
CA ALA A 48 -7.84 8.70 -5.51
C ALA A 48 -8.40 7.54 -6.36
N MET A 49 -8.64 6.37 -5.76
CA MET A 49 -9.32 5.26 -6.43
C MET A 49 -10.83 5.50 -6.61
N ASN A 50 -11.37 6.61 -6.10
CA ASN A 50 -12.77 7.02 -6.29
C ASN A 50 -13.80 5.91 -6.00
N GLY A 51 -13.56 5.13 -4.93
CA GLY A 51 -14.42 4.02 -4.51
C GLY A 51 -14.07 2.66 -5.12
N GLY A 52 -13.25 2.58 -6.17
CA GLY A 52 -12.80 1.31 -6.76
C GLY A 52 -13.94 0.39 -7.20
N LEU A 53 -13.65 -0.91 -7.34
CA LEU A 53 -14.68 -1.90 -7.69
C LEU A 53 -15.68 -2.09 -6.54
N ILE A 54 -15.20 -2.05 -5.30
CA ILE A 54 -16.02 -2.19 -4.09
C ILE A 54 -17.05 -1.07 -3.92
N GLY A 55 -16.82 0.10 -4.52
CA GLY A 55 -17.77 1.20 -4.56
C GLY A 55 -18.97 0.94 -5.47
N GLY A 56 -18.85 -0.03 -6.39
CA GLY A 56 -19.92 -0.45 -7.29
C GLY A 56 -20.88 -1.47 -6.67
N SER A 57 -21.52 -2.26 -7.54
CA SER A 57 -22.58 -3.20 -7.16
C SER A 57 -22.11 -4.33 -6.23
N ILE A 58 -20.84 -4.73 -6.30
CA ILE A 58 -20.28 -5.80 -5.46
C ILE A 58 -20.15 -5.39 -3.98
N GLY A 59 -20.17 -4.09 -3.68
CA GLY A 59 -20.20 -3.58 -2.30
C GLY A 59 -21.60 -3.35 -1.76
N SER A 60 -22.65 -3.80 -2.46
CA SER A 60 -24.01 -3.72 -1.95
C SER A 60 -24.15 -4.49 -0.63
N GLY A 61 -24.80 -3.88 0.36
CA GLY A 61 -24.94 -4.44 1.70
C GLY A 61 -23.72 -4.26 2.63
N LEU A 62 -22.63 -3.68 2.14
CA LEU A 62 -21.49 -3.28 2.97
C LEU A 62 -21.68 -1.87 3.54
N SER A 63 -21.24 -1.68 4.79
CA SER A 63 -21.06 -0.34 5.35
C SER A 63 -19.90 0.41 4.68
N ASP A 64 -19.87 1.74 4.80
CA ASP A 64 -18.75 2.54 4.28
C ASP A 64 -17.41 2.17 4.94
N ALA A 65 -17.45 1.72 6.19
CA ALA A 65 -16.26 1.23 6.88
C ALA A 65 -15.69 -0.04 6.24
N GLU A 66 -16.56 -0.96 5.86
CA GLU A 66 -16.18 -2.20 5.18
C GLU A 66 -15.75 -1.96 3.74
N LYS A 67 -16.45 -1.07 3.01
CA LYS A 67 -16.02 -0.65 1.67
C LYS A 67 -14.62 -0.07 1.68
N ARG A 68 -14.26 0.72 2.71
CA ARG A 68 -12.89 1.25 2.86
C ARG A 68 -11.84 0.16 3.04
N LYS A 69 -12.15 -0.90 3.80
CA LYS A 69 -11.24 -2.07 3.96
C LYS A 69 -11.08 -2.82 2.64
N GLY A 70 -12.18 -3.01 1.91
CA GLY A 70 -12.14 -3.58 0.56
C GLY A 70 -11.32 -2.73 -0.41
N LEU A 71 -11.48 -1.42 -0.36
CA LEU A 71 -10.74 -0.48 -1.22
C LEU A 71 -9.24 -0.47 -0.88
N GLU A 72 -8.88 -0.55 0.40
CA GLU A 72 -7.49 -0.72 0.83
C GLU A 72 -6.90 -2.05 0.30
N ALA A 73 -7.70 -3.12 0.25
CA ALA A 73 -7.27 -4.39 -0.33
C ALA A 73 -7.08 -4.28 -1.86
N GLU A 74 -7.92 -3.51 -2.56
CA GLU A 74 -7.72 -3.21 -3.98
C GLU A 74 -6.39 -2.48 -4.20
N TYR A 75 -6.13 -1.42 -3.44
CA TYR A 75 -4.87 -0.70 -3.51
C TYR A 75 -3.67 -1.64 -3.26
N LYS A 76 -3.70 -2.45 -2.19
CA LYS A 76 -2.63 -3.39 -1.86
C LYS A 76 -2.40 -4.41 -2.97
N ALA A 77 -3.48 -4.91 -3.59
CA ALA A 77 -3.38 -5.86 -4.69
C ALA A 77 -2.67 -5.24 -5.90
N LEU A 78 -3.00 -3.99 -6.21
CA LEU A 78 -2.43 -3.23 -7.32
C LEU A 78 -0.98 -2.80 -7.07
N GLU A 79 -0.65 -2.38 -5.84
CA GLU A 79 0.67 -1.79 -5.54
C GLU A 79 1.71 -2.83 -5.13
N TYR A 80 1.36 -3.78 -4.26
CA TYR A 80 2.36 -4.62 -3.57
C TYR A 80 2.34 -6.09 -3.97
N ASN A 81 1.20 -6.61 -4.45
CA ASN A 81 1.07 -8.04 -4.73
C ASN A 81 1.63 -8.45 -6.08
N THR A 82 2.38 -9.55 -6.07
CA THR A 82 2.73 -10.31 -7.27
C THR A 82 1.46 -10.75 -8.01
N SER A 83 1.51 -10.77 -9.35
CA SER A 83 0.39 -11.23 -10.17
C SER A 83 -0.16 -12.58 -9.70
N GLY A 84 -1.48 -12.69 -9.61
CA GLY A 84 -2.17 -13.90 -9.19
C GLY A 84 -2.21 -14.13 -7.66
N GLN A 85 -1.48 -13.35 -6.86
CA GLN A 85 -1.56 -13.43 -5.41
C GLN A 85 -2.82 -12.74 -4.89
N LYS A 86 -3.47 -13.37 -3.91
CA LYS A 86 -4.68 -12.87 -3.26
C LYS A 86 -4.34 -11.87 -2.16
N VAL A 87 -5.03 -10.74 -2.12
CA VAL A 87 -5.14 -9.86 -0.95
C VAL A 87 -6.52 -10.04 -0.35
N THR A 88 -6.60 -10.58 0.86
CA THR A 88 -7.86 -10.77 1.57
C THR A 88 -8.17 -9.61 2.49
N TRP A 89 -9.45 -9.33 2.72
CA TRP A 89 -9.92 -8.41 3.75
C TRP A 89 -11.15 -8.97 4.45
N LYS A 90 -11.41 -8.46 5.66
CA LYS A 90 -12.56 -8.83 6.49
C LYS A 90 -13.30 -7.59 6.98
N GLY A 91 -14.62 -7.63 6.87
CA GLY A 91 -15.52 -6.60 7.37
C GLY A 91 -15.64 -6.61 8.88
N ASP A 92 -16.50 -5.73 9.40
CA ASP A 92 -16.86 -5.73 10.82
C ASP A 92 -17.91 -6.81 11.11
N ASN A 93 -18.77 -7.11 10.13
CA ASN A 93 -19.60 -8.31 10.15
C ASN A 93 -18.78 -9.55 9.76
N ALA A 94 -18.91 -10.65 10.53
CA ALA A 94 -18.18 -11.89 10.28
C ALA A 94 -18.49 -12.54 8.92
N SER A 95 -19.69 -12.32 8.39
CA SER A 95 -20.12 -12.81 7.07
C SER A 95 -19.70 -11.89 5.92
N HIS A 96 -19.09 -10.73 6.21
CA HIS A 96 -18.60 -9.78 5.22
C HIS A 96 -17.09 -9.94 5.06
N TYR A 97 -16.66 -10.40 3.89
CA TYR A 97 -15.23 -10.56 3.58
C TYR A 97 -15.02 -10.57 2.07
N GLY A 98 -13.77 -10.48 1.64
CA GLY A 98 -13.46 -10.55 0.22
C GLY A 98 -12.00 -10.79 -0.07
N GLU A 99 -11.73 -10.95 -1.36
CA GLU A 99 -10.39 -11.14 -1.90
C GLU A 99 -10.22 -10.36 -3.20
N VAL A 100 -9.02 -9.81 -3.37
CA VAL A 100 -8.61 -9.09 -4.58
C VAL A 100 -7.41 -9.80 -5.19
N VAL A 101 -7.46 -10.00 -6.51
CA VAL A 101 -6.35 -10.58 -7.29
C VAL A 101 -6.03 -9.65 -8.44
N ALA A 102 -4.78 -9.20 -8.52
CA ALA A 102 -4.28 -8.41 -9.63
C ALA A 102 -3.51 -9.29 -10.64
N ALA A 103 -3.59 -8.94 -11.92
CA ALA A 103 -2.86 -9.57 -13.01
C ALA A 103 -1.46 -8.93 -13.19
N GLN A 104 -0.73 -9.40 -14.21
CA GLN A 104 0.56 -8.81 -14.58
C GLN A 104 0.36 -7.36 -15.04
N PRO A 105 1.27 -6.44 -14.67
CA PRO A 105 1.25 -5.08 -15.19
C PRO A 105 1.56 -5.06 -16.68
N TYR A 106 0.95 -4.09 -17.36
CA TYR A 106 1.17 -3.79 -18.77
C TYR A 106 1.21 -2.28 -18.97
N ARG A 107 1.75 -1.84 -20.10
CA ARG A 107 1.97 -0.43 -20.39
C ARG A 107 0.93 0.11 -21.37
N VAL A 108 0.32 1.25 -21.04
CA VAL A 108 -0.53 2.03 -21.95
C VAL A 108 0.09 3.42 -22.09
N GLY A 109 0.66 3.72 -23.25
CA GLY A 109 1.47 4.93 -23.42
C GLY A 109 2.66 4.94 -22.46
N SER A 110 2.73 5.95 -21.58
CA SER A 110 3.76 6.05 -20.54
C SER A 110 3.33 5.47 -19.17
N GLN A 111 2.08 5.00 -19.04
CA GLN A 111 1.49 4.64 -17.75
C GLN A 111 1.38 3.13 -17.54
N ASP A 112 1.81 2.65 -16.36
CA ASP A 112 1.62 1.25 -15.96
C ASP A 112 0.18 1.00 -15.52
N CYS A 113 -0.48 0.04 -16.16
CA CYS A 113 -1.84 -0.39 -15.85
C CYS A 113 -1.86 -1.84 -15.40
N ARG A 114 -2.86 -2.19 -14.58
CA ARG A 114 -3.08 -3.54 -14.09
C ARG A 114 -4.56 -3.87 -14.11
N GLN A 115 -4.88 -5.05 -14.63
CA GLN A 115 -6.19 -5.65 -14.43
C GLN A 115 -6.26 -6.26 -13.04
N TYR A 116 -7.45 -6.25 -12.45
CA TYR A 116 -7.70 -6.89 -11.17
C TYR A 116 -9.15 -7.34 -11.04
N THR A 117 -9.37 -8.30 -10.16
CA THR A 117 -10.67 -8.86 -9.84
C THR A 117 -10.90 -8.78 -8.34
N HIS A 118 -12.11 -8.41 -7.94
CA HIS A 118 -12.51 -8.31 -6.54
C HIS A 118 -13.76 -9.17 -6.32
N THR A 119 -13.65 -10.17 -5.47
CA THR A 119 -14.77 -11.03 -5.03
C THR A 119 -15.16 -10.69 -3.61
N VAL A 120 -16.46 -10.47 -3.37
CA VAL A 120 -17.05 -10.07 -2.09
C VAL A 120 -18.10 -11.08 -1.67
N PHE A 121 -18.12 -11.40 -0.38
CA PHE A 121 -19.09 -12.29 0.25
C PHE A 121 -19.84 -11.51 1.32
N THR A 122 -21.18 -11.59 1.30
CA THR A 122 -22.09 -10.93 2.27
C THR A 122 -23.10 -11.93 2.84
N GLY A 123 -22.63 -13.11 3.23
CA GLY A 123 -23.47 -14.19 3.78
C GLY A 123 -24.13 -15.11 2.74
N GLY A 124 -23.83 -14.93 1.44
CA GLY A 124 -24.30 -15.78 0.35
C GLY A 124 -23.18 -16.17 -0.62
N ALA A 125 -23.57 -16.45 -1.88
CA ALA A 125 -22.61 -16.66 -2.96
C ALA A 125 -21.75 -15.40 -3.17
N GLY A 126 -20.47 -15.60 -3.50
CA GLY A 126 -19.56 -14.51 -3.79
C GLY A 126 -19.96 -13.75 -5.05
N VAL A 127 -19.88 -12.43 -5.02
CA VAL A 127 -20.09 -11.55 -6.17
C VAL A 127 -18.75 -10.97 -6.61
N THR A 128 -18.42 -11.10 -7.89
CA THR A 128 -17.13 -10.67 -8.44
C THR A 128 -17.30 -9.51 -9.41
N ALA A 129 -16.46 -8.48 -9.27
CA ALA A 129 -16.23 -7.48 -10.30
C ALA A 129 -14.81 -7.59 -10.85
N ARG A 130 -14.62 -7.07 -12.06
CA ARG A 130 -13.30 -6.96 -12.70
C ARG A 130 -13.12 -5.54 -13.21
N GLY A 131 -11.89 -5.06 -13.16
CA GLY A 131 -11.55 -3.74 -13.64
C GLY A 131 -10.09 -3.62 -14.00
N THR A 132 -9.74 -2.42 -14.44
CA THR A 132 -8.37 -2.00 -14.72
C THR A 132 -8.11 -0.74 -13.93
N ALA A 133 -6.93 -0.60 -13.35
CA ALA A 133 -6.45 0.65 -12.81
C ALA A 133 -5.06 0.97 -13.37
N CYS A 134 -4.77 2.26 -13.54
CA CYS A 134 -3.46 2.73 -13.99
C CYS A 134 -2.78 3.54 -12.89
N ARG A 135 -1.46 3.33 -12.74
CA ARG A 135 -0.63 3.89 -11.68
C ARG A 135 -0.24 5.32 -12.01
N ASN A 136 -0.39 6.21 -11.05
CA ASN A 136 -0.04 7.63 -11.19
C ASN A 136 1.35 7.90 -10.60
N ALA A 137 1.95 9.03 -10.99
CA ALA A 137 3.28 9.41 -10.52
C ALA A 137 3.35 9.68 -9.00
N ASP A 138 2.22 10.05 -8.40
CA ASP A 138 2.08 10.29 -6.95
C ASP A 138 1.86 8.99 -6.13
N GLY A 139 1.89 7.83 -6.78
CA GLY A 139 1.68 6.52 -6.16
C GLY A 139 0.22 6.11 -6.03
N SER A 140 -0.73 6.96 -6.42
CA SER A 140 -2.14 6.58 -6.49
C SER A 140 -2.43 5.68 -7.69
N TRP A 141 -3.58 5.01 -7.66
CA TRP A 141 -4.10 4.23 -8.76
C TRP A 141 -5.45 4.82 -9.19
N THR A 142 -5.64 5.04 -10.49
CA THR A 142 -6.91 5.50 -11.07
C THR A 142 -7.61 4.31 -11.76
N PRO A 143 -8.74 3.83 -11.22
CA PRO A 143 -9.59 2.89 -11.93
C PRO A 143 -10.13 3.46 -13.23
N LEU A 144 -10.23 2.63 -14.26
CA LEU A 144 -10.79 2.94 -15.58
C LEU A 144 -12.22 2.39 -15.75
N THR A 145 -12.90 2.15 -14.63
CA THR A 145 -14.19 1.45 -14.52
C THR A 145 -15.37 2.37 -14.77
#